data_AF-A0A0Q7WF55-F1
#
_entry.id   AF-A0A0Q7WF55-F1
#
_cell.length_a   1.000
_cell.length_b   1.000
_cell.length_c   1.000
_cell.angle_alpha   90.00
_cell.angle_beta   90.00
_cell.angle_gamma   90.00
#
_symmetry.space_group_name_H-M   'P 1'
#
loop_
_entity.id
_entity.type
_entity.pdbx_description
1 polymer ?
#
loop_
_entity_poly.entity_id
_entity_poly.type
_entity_poly.pdbx_seq_one_letter_code
_entity_poly.pdbx_strand_id
1 'polypeptide(L)'
;MSAPIDTCTLIAQHRIAFKAWCDTSDEEWDTPAALAAGDLMDAAHDALFNHRPATLQETREKAIYMASCRSFLEWDSIEKIKLIEALTPAEPSASTKLQAAIDAFLEAKRAYDAAIEGGGDGEGPEWDVYEATEHAVISYPCQTIEDVRLKGQFFLDKAGPNDTLRNCFSSEGPTLDRFLRSLLGEGGAK
;
A
#
# COMPACT_ATOMS: atom_id res chain seq x y z
N MET A 1 -14.76 -28.65 2.56
CA MET A 1 -14.19 -27.31 2.85
C MET A 1 -12.94 -27.20 2.02
N SER A 2 -12.94 -26.39 0.96
CA SER A 2 -11.73 -26.14 0.16
C SER A 2 -10.73 -25.38 1.02
N ALA A 3 -9.44 -25.71 0.89
CA ALA A 3 -8.38 -24.92 1.52
C ALA A 3 -8.48 -23.46 1.05
N PRO A 4 -8.25 -22.46 1.91
CA PRO A 4 -8.15 -21.08 1.48
C PRO A 4 -7.05 -20.97 0.41
N ILE A 5 -7.35 -20.28 -0.68
CA ILE A 5 -6.40 -20.06 -1.78
C ILE A 5 -5.31 -19.11 -1.27
N ASP A 6 -4.05 -19.51 -1.37
CA ASP A 6 -2.89 -18.70 -0.96
C ASP A 6 -2.50 -17.64 -2.01
N THR A 7 -1.69 -16.67 -1.59
CA THR A 7 -1.21 -15.56 -2.45
C THR A 7 -0.49 -16.09 -3.69
N CYS A 8 0.35 -17.13 -3.55
CA CYS A 8 1.09 -17.72 -4.66
C CYS A 8 0.15 -18.28 -5.75
N THR A 9 -0.92 -18.96 -5.36
CA THR A 9 -1.92 -19.51 -6.28
C THR A 9 -2.66 -18.40 -7.02
N LEU A 10 -3.04 -17.32 -6.34
CA LEU A 10 -3.69 -16.16 -6.96
C LEU A 10 -2.77 -15.44 -7.95
N ILE A 11 -1.48 -15.28 -7.61
CA ILE A 11 -0.47 -14.74 -8.53
C ILE A 11 -0.36 -15.62 -9.78
N ALA A 12 -0.31 -16.94 -9.62
CA ALA A 12 -0.23 -17.86 -10.75
C ALA A 12 -1.50 -17.77 -11.65
N GLN A 13 -2.69 -17.71 -11.06
CA GLN A 13 -3.95 -17.53 -11.78
C GLN A 13 -3.97 -16.21 -12.56
N HIS A 14 -3.57 -15.12 -11.92
CA HIS A 14 -3.46 -13.82 -12.58
C HIS A 14 -2.46 -13.85 -13.74
N ARG A 15 -1.30 -14.50 -13.60
CA ARG A 15 -0.32 -14.59 -14.70
C ARG A 15 -0.89 -15.31 -15.92
N ILE A 16 -1.64 -16.39 -15.70
CA ILE A 16 -2.30 -17.15 -16.78
C ILE A 16 -3.35 -16.28 -17.46
N ALA A 17 -4.22 -15.63 -16.68
CA ALA A 17 -5.28 -14.77 -17.20
C ALA A 17 -4.72 -13.56 -17.98
N PHE A 18 -3.71 -12.91 -17.41
CA PHE A 18 -3.06 -11.76 -18.04
C PHE A 18 -2.35 -12.13 -19.34
N LYS A 19 -1.74 -13.32 -19.41
CA LYS A 19 -1.16 -13.82 -20.65
C LYS A 19 -2.24 -14.07 -21.71
N ALA A 20 -3.34 -14.75 -21.35
CA ALA A 20 -4.43 -15.02 -22.29
C ALA A 20 -5.02 -13.73 -22.87
N TRP A 21 -5.20 -12.71 -22.02
CA TRP A 21 -5.63 -11.38 -22.45
C TRP A 21 -4.60 -10.70 -23.37
N CYS A 22 -3.31 -10.69 -23.01
CA CYS A 22 -2.26 -10.09 -23.84
C CYS A 22 -2.08 -10.78 -25.20
N ASP A 23 -2.36 -12.08 -25.28
CA ASP A 23 -2.26 -12.86 -26.53
C ASP A 23 -3.48 -12.65 -27.45
N THR A 24 -4.54 -11.96 -26.99
CA THR A 24 -5.73 -11.67 -27.80
C THR A 24 -5.42 -10.52 -28.76
N SER A 25 -5.52 -10.77 -30.07
CA SER A 25 -5.22 -9.76 -31.08
C SER A 25 -6.34 -8.72 -31.19
N ASP A 26 -6.01 -7.47 -31.51
CA ASP A 26 -6.98 -6.35 -31.64
C ASP A 26 -8.14 -6.65 -32.60
N GLU A 27 -7.92 -7.50 -33.60
CA GLU A 27 -8.92 -7.92 -34.58
C GLU A 27 -9.98 -8.89 -34.01
N GLU A 28 -9.72 -9.47 -32.84
CA GLU A 28 -10.53 -10.52 -32.21
C GLU A 28 -11.30 -10.07 -30.96
N TRP A 29 -11.23 -8.79 -30.58
CA TRP A 29 -11.76 -8.28 -29.30
C TRP A 29 -13.26 -8.51 -29.08
N ASP A 30 -14.06 -8.57 -30.16
CA ASP A 30 -15.50 -8.81 -30.08
C ASP A 30 -15.88 -10.31 -30.14
N THR A 31 -14.89 -11.21 -30.18
CA THR A 31 -15.17 -12.66 -30.21
C THR A 31 -15.52 -13.18 -28.81
N PRO A 32 -16.32 -14.26 -28.71
CA PRO A 32 -16.59 -14.90 -27.43
C PRO A 32 -15.33 -15.35 -26.66
N ALA A 33 -14.26 -15.68 -27.38
CA ALA A 33 -12.99 -16.08 -26.78
C ALA A 33 -12.26 -14.88 -26.14
N ALA A 34 -12.22 -13.74 -26.83
CA ALA A 34 -11.65 -12.50 -26.30
C ALA A 34 -12.42 -11.99 -25.08
N LEU A 35 -13.76 -12.00 -25.14
CA LEU A 35 -14.61 -11.64 -24.01
C LEU A 35 -14.34 -12.55 -22.79
N ALA A 36 -14.24 -13.87 -23.00
CA ALA A 36 -13.91 -14.81 -21.93
C ALA A 36 -12.50 -14.60 -21.35
N ALA A 37 -11.53 -14.19 -22.17
CA ALA A 37 -10.19 -13.84 -21.69
C ALA A 37 -10.19 -12.55 -20.86
N GLY A 38 -10.98 -11.55 -21.25
CA GLY A 38 -11.23 -10.34 -20.48
C GLY A 38 -11.87 -10.65 -19.12
N ASP A 39 -12.99 -11.38 -19.11
CA ASP A 39 -13.69 -11.78 -17.88
C ASP A 39 -12.78 -12.56 -16.91
N LEU A 40 -11.94 -13.45 -17.45
CA LEU A 40 -10.98 -14.21 -16.66
C LEU A 40 -9.89 -13.30 -16.07
N MET A 41 -9.41 -12.32 -16.83
CA MET A 41 -8.43 -11.35 -16.38
C MET A 41 -9.00 -10.48 -15.25
N ASP A 42 -10.21 -9.94 -15.42
CA ASP A 42 -10.88 -9.14 -14.39
C ASP A 42 -11.11 -9.96 -13.10
N ALA A 43 -11.61 -11.19 -13.24
CA ALA A 43 -11.82 -12.07 -12.09
C ALA A 43 -10.51 -12.40 -11.34
N ALA A 44 -9.44 -12.68 -12.07
CA ALA A 44 -8.14 -12.99 -11.46
C ALA A 44 -7.47 -11.74 -10.86
N HIS A 45 -7.67 -10.58 -11.48
CA HIS A 45 -7.26 -9.28 -10.98
C HIS A 45 -7.96 -8.98 -9.65
N ASP A 46 -9.28 -9.03 -9.61
CA ASP A 46 -10.08 -8.79 -8.41
C ASP A 46 -9.78 -9.80 -7.30
N ALA A 47 -9.60 -11.08 -7.64
CA ALA A 47 -9.27 -12.11 -6.65
C ALA A 47 -7.93 -11.82 -5.96
N LEU A 48 -6.89 -11.52 -6.75
CA LEU A 48 -5.58 -11.15 -6.21
C LEU A 48 -5.67 -9.84 -5.43
N PHE A 49 -6.40 -8.85 -5.93
CA PHE A 49 -6.54 -7.54 -5.29
C PHE A 49 -7.22 -7.65 -3.91
N ASN A 50 -8.34 -8.36 -3.84
CA ASN A 50 -9.18 -8.51 -2.66
C ASN A 50 -8.58 -9.45 -1.61
N HIS A 51 -7.69 -10.37 -2.01
CA HIS A 51 -7.01 -11.26 -1.07
C HIS A 51 -6.16 -10.47 -0.08
N ARG A 52 -6.32 -10.70 1.23
CA ARG A 52 -5.54 -10.05 2.28
C ARG A 52 -4.43 -11.01 2.74
N PRO A 53 -3.14 -10.64 2.58
CA PRO A 53 -2.03 -11.49 3.01
C PRO A 53 -2.14 -11.88 4.48
N ALA A 54 -1.85 -13.14 4.79
CA ALA A 54 -1.85 -13.68 6.15
C ALA A 54 -0.45 -13.64 6.80
N THR A 55 0.61 -13.53 6.00
CA THR A 55 2.00 -13.49 6.48
C THR A 55 2.81 -12.38 5.84
N LEU A 56 3.92 -11.97 6.46
CA LEU A 56 4.83 -10.98 5.90
C LEU A 56 5.43 -11.43 4.57
N GLN A 57 5.66 -12.74 4.44
CA GLN A 57 6.16 -13.31 3.19
C GLN A 57 5.12 -13.16 2.06
N GLU A 58 3.85 -13.44 2.34
CA GLU A 58 2.76 -13.22 1.38
C GLU A 58 2.60 -11.73 1.03
N THR A 59 2.70 -10.81 2.00
CA THR A 59 2.69 -9.36 1.73
C THR A 59 3.80 -9.00 0.75
N ARG A 60 5.02 -9.49 0.99
CA ARG A 60 6.18 -9.22 0.12
C ARG A 60 5.98 -9.78 -1.28
N GLU A 61 5.58 -11.04 -1.39
CA GLU A 61 5.34 -11.70 -2.69
C GLU A 61 4.27 -10.97 -3.49
N LYS A 62 3.16 -10.62 -2.84
CA LYS A 62 2.06 -9.89 -3.47
C LYS A 62 2.51 -8.50 -3.92
N ALA A 63 3.17 -7.74 -3.06
CA ALA A 63 3.64 -6.39 -3.38
C ALA A 63 4.67 -6.38 -4.51
N ILE A 64 5.66 -7.29 -4.49
CA ILE A 64 6.65 -7.44 -5.57
C ILE A 64 5.95 -7.78 -6.90
N TYR A 65 4.96 -8.67 -6.88
CA TYR A 65 4.24 -9.02 -8.08
C TYR A 65 3.39 -7.86 -8.62
N MET A 66 2.60 -7.20 -7.77
CA MET A 66 1.78 -6.05 -8.18
C MET A 66 2.65 -4.90 -8.70
N ALA A 67 3.78 -4.62 -8.05
CA ALA A 67 4.72 -3.58 -8.48
C ALA A 67 5.50 -3.92 -9.76
N SER A 68 5.48 -5.18 -10.23
CA SER A 68 6.14 -5.59 -11.48
C SER A 68 5.17 -5.91 -12.62
N CYS A 69 3.87 -5.93 -12.34
CA CYS A 69 2.85 -6.36 -13.28
C CYS A 69 2.07 -5.18 -13.85
N ARG A 70 2.11 -5.06 -15.18
CA ARG A 70 1.55 -3.95 -15.96
C ARG A 70 0.07 -3.67 -15.67
N SER A 71 -0.75 -4.70 -15.47
CA SER A 71 -2.18 -4.55 -15.19
C SER A 71 -2.46 -3.80 -13.89
N PHE A 72 -1.51 -3.74 -12.95
CA PHE A 72 -1.64 -2.98 -11.71
C PHE A 72 -1.02 -1.58 -11.78
N LEU A 73 -0.29 -1.25 -12.85
CA LEU A 73 0.48 0.00 -12.96
C LEU A 73 -0.01 0.91 -14.10
N GLU A 74 -0.40 0.35 -15.24
CA GLU A 74 -0.80 1.11 -16.44
C GLU A 74 -2.31 1.32 -16.54
N TRP A 75 -3.09 0.51 -15.83
CA TRP A 75 -4.53 0.71 -15.74
C TRP A 75 -4.75 1.84 -14.74
N ASP A 76 -5.12 3.01 -15.26
CA ASP A 76 -5.29 4.33 -14.62
C ASP A 76 -6.28 4.37 -13.41
N SER A 77 -6.59 3.23 -12.77
CA SER A 77 -7.74 3.01 -11.90
C SER A 77 -7.41 2.50 -10.49
N ILE A 78 -6.17 2.09 -10.23
CA ILE A 78 -5.78 1.74 -8.86
C ILE A 78 -5.41 3.02 -8.13
N GLU A 79 -6.41 3.60 -7.46
CA GLU A 79 -6.15 4.59 -6.44
C GLU A 79 -5.13 3.99 -5.47
N LYS A 80 -4.03 4.71 -5.26
CA LYS A 80 -2.90 4.35 -4.40
C LYS A 80 -3.36 3.76 -3.06
N ILE A 81 -4.51 4.20 -2.55
CA ILE A 81 -5.14 3.70 -1.32
C ILE A 81 -5.59 2.24 -1.41
N LYS A 82 -6.16 1.83 -2.55
CA LYS A 82 -6.61 0.46 -2.77
C LYS A 82 -5.41 -0.50 -2.72
N LEU A 83 -4.23 -0.06 -3.14
CA LEU A 83 -2.99 -0.85 -3.04
C LEU A 83 -2.56 -1.03 -1.57
N ILE A 84 -2.68 0.02 -0.74
CA ILE A 84 -2.44 -0.09 0.71
C ILE A 84 -3.40 -1.09 1.33
N GLU A 85 -4.69 -0.97 1.02
CA GLU A 85 -5.71 -1.92 1.47
C GLU A 85 -5.39 -3.36 1.02
N ALA A 86 -5.01 -3.55 -0.25
CA ALA A 86 -4.62 -4.84 -0.81
C ALA A 86 -3.46 -5.53 -0.07
N LEU A 87 -2.54 -4.75 0.49
CA LEU A 87 -1.35 -5.25 1.18
C LEU A 87 -1.51 -5.35 2.70
N THR A 88 -2.58 -4.76 3.26
CA THR A 88 -2.85 -4.72 4.70
C THR A 88 -3.57 -5.99 5.19
N PRO A 89 -3.07 -6.72 6.19
CA PRO A 89 -3.70 -7.92 6.76
C PRO A 89 -5.02 -7.70 7.53
N ALA A 90 -5.84 -8.74 7.68
CA ALA A 90 -7.22 -8.66 8.19
C ALA A 90 -7.42 -8.68 9.73
N GLU A 91 -6.48 -9.18 10.56
CA GLU A 91 -6.60 -9.20 12.05
C GLU A 91 -5.55 -8.39 12.84
N PRO A 92 -5.91 -7.65 13.92
CA PRO A 92 -4.99 -6.80 14.66
C PRO A 92 -4.20 -7.55 15.72
N SER A 93 -2.88 -7.32 15.73
CA SER A 93 -2.07 -7.46 16.94
C SER A 93 -0.95 -6.42 16.95
N ALA A 94 -0.44 -6.09 18.14
CA ALA A 94 0.33 -4.86 18.36
C ALA A 94 1.84 -5.05 18.18
N SER A 95 2.47 -4.18 17.37
CA SER A 95 3.92 -3.99 17.32
C SER A 95 4.35 -2.82 18.20
N THR A 96 5.24 -3.05 19.16
CA THR A 96 5.63 -2.03 20.16
C THR A 96 6.47 -0.90 19.58
N LYS A 97 7.30 -1.17 18.56
CA LYS A 97 8.23 -0.17 17.99
C LYS A 97 7.54 0.76 17.00
N LEU A 98 6.74 0.21 16.09
CA LEU A 98 5.94 1.03 15.18
C LEU A 98 4.88 1.84 15.95
N GLN A 99 4.28 1.24 16.99
CA GLN A 99 3.35 1.98 17.86
C GLN A 99 4.02 3.19 18.49
N ALA A 100 5.26 3.06 18.99
CA ALA A 100 6.00 4.20 19.54
C ALA A 100 6.25 5.32 18.51
N ALA A 101 6.52 4.97 17.24
CA ALA A 101 6.66 5.95 16.16
C ALA A 101 5.33 6.66 15.85
N ILE A 102 4.23 5.92 15.84
CA ILE A 102 2.88 6.47 15.67
C ILE A 102 2.52 7.39 16.84
N ASP A 103 2.82 6.99 18.07
CA ASP A 103 2.54 7.80 19.27
C ASP A 103 3.34 9.12 19.24
N ALA A 104 4.62 9.06 18.83
CA ALA A 104 5.45 10.25 18.63
C ALA A 104 4.89 11.19 17.56
N PHE A 105 4.42 10.65 16.43
CA PHE A 105 3.72 11.43 15.40
C PHE A 105 2.46 12.11 15.95
N LEU A 106 1.62 11.36 16.68
CA LEU A 106 0.37 11.89 17.23
C LEU A 106 0.64 13.00 18.26
N GLU A 107 1.71 12.87 19.05
CA GLU A 107 2.16 13.92 19.96
C GLU A 107 2.67 15.15 19.23
N ALA A 108 3.54 14.98 18.24
CA ALA A 108 4.06 16.07 17.42
C ALA A 108 2.95 16.82 16.68
N LYS A 109 1.98 16.08 16.12
CA LYS A 109 0.80 16.66 15.48
C LYS A 109 -0.01 17.52 16.45
N ARG A 110 -0.24 17.05 17.67
CA ARG A 110 -0.96 17.86 18.68
C ARG A 110 -0.21 19.14 19.03
N ALA A 111 1.11 19.08 19.14
CA ALA A 111 1.93 20.27 19.40
C ALA A 111 1.86 21.27 18.23
N TYR A 112 1.96 20.78 17.00
CA TYR A 112 1.81 21.59 15.79
C TYR A 112 0.41 22.23 15.69
N ASP A 113 -0.65 21.46 15.87
CA ASP A 113 -2.03 21.97 15.80
C ASP A 113 -2.25 23.06 16.87
N ALA A 114 -1.71 22.89 18.09
CA ALA A 114 -1.78 23.90 19.14
C ALA A 114 -0.98 25.19 18.81
N ALA A 115 0.17 25.06 18.14
CA ALA A 115 0.95 26.20 17.68
C ALA A 115 0.20 27.01 16.59
N ILE A 116 -0.45 26.32 15.65
CA ILE A 116 -1.33 26.93 14.64
C ILE A 116 -2.50 27.65 15.30
N GLU A 117 -3.20 27.01 16.24
CA GLU A 117 -4.31 27.63 16.98
C GLU A 117 -3.86 28.86 17.78
N GLY A 118 -2.61 28.87 18.26
CA GLY A 118 -1.96 30.01 18.91
C GLY A 118 -1.59 31.16 17.98
N GLY A 119 -1.85 31.05 16.68
CA GLY A 119 -1.53 32.07 15.66
C GLY A 119 -0.17 31.87 15.00
N GLY A 120 0.43 30.69 15.11
CA GLY A 120 1.61 30.30 14.34
C GLY A 120 1.34 30.30 12.83
N ASP A 121 2.38 30.55 12.04
CA ASP A 121 2.34 30.60 10.58
C ASP A 121 2.43 29.22 9.91
N GLY A 122 2.77 28.18 10.68
CA GLY A 122 2.90 26.80 10.22
C GLY A 122 4.29 26.39 9.77
N GLU A 123 5.30 27.23 9.95
CA GLU A 123 6.69 26.94 9.54
C GLU A 123 7.68 26.99 10.73
N GLY A 124 7.21 26.60 11.92
CA GLY A 124 7.99 26.64 13.17
C GLY A 124 8.65 25.30 13.57
N PRO A 125 9.37 25.25 14.70
CA PRO A 125 9.98 24.03 15.22
C PRO A 125 8.99 22.87 15.40
N GLU A 126 7.74 23.17 15.71
CA GLU A 126 6.67 22.19 15.82
C GLU A 126 6.33 21.55 14.46
N TRP A 127 6.43 22.31 13.37
CA TRP A 127 6.33 21.78 12.00
C TRP A 127 7.48 20.80 11.73
N ASP A 128 8.72 21.18 12.03
CA ASP A 128 9.89 20.33 11.79
C ASP A 128 9.77 18.97 12.50
N VAL A 129 9.29 18.98 13.75
CA VAL A 129 9.08 17.74 14.53
C VAL A 129 7.90 16.93 13.99
N TYR A 130 6.81 17.59 13.61
CA TYR A 130 5.66 16.95 12.96
C TYR A 130 6.06 16.26 11.64
N GLU A 131 6.75 16.97 10.75
CA GLU A 131 7.23 16.44 9.47
C GLU A 131 8.21 15.27 9.68
N ALA A 132 9.18 15.43 10.59
CA ALA A 132 10.17 14.38 10.88
C ALA A 132 9.52 13.10 11.42
N THR A 133 8.54 13.23 12.32
CA THR A 133 7.84 12.07 12.87
C THR A 133 6.90 11.42 11.86
N GLU A 134 6.27 12.18 10.97
CA GLU A 134 5.48 11.63 9.85
C GLU A 134 6.36 10.81 8.91
N HIS A 135 7.50 11.37 8.49
CA HIS A 135 8.49 10.67 7.68
C HIS A 135 9.02 9.40 8.37
N ALA A 136 9.20 9.42 9.68
CA ALA A 136 9.61 8.24 10.44
C ALA A 136 8.57 7.10 10.36
N VAL A 137 7.27 7.41 10.45
CA VAL A 137 6.20 6.40 10.31
C VAL A 137 6.15 5.88 8.86
N ILE A 138 6.23 6.78 7.86
CA ILE A 138 6.24 6.42 6.43
C ILE A 138 7.39 5.45 6.14
N SER A 139 8.60 5.77 6.59
CA SER A 139 9.82 5.02 6.24
C SER A 139 10.16 3.87 7.20
N TYR A 140 9.38 3.65 8.27
CA TYR A 140 9.63 2.56 9.22
C TYR A 140 9.65 1.18 8.50
N PRO A 141 10.76 0.43 8.47
CA PRO A 141 10.80 -0.83 7.74
C PRO A 141 10.01 -1.92 8.50
N CYS A 142 8.86 -2.34 7.96
CA CYS A 142 8.03 -3.37 8.56
C CYS A 142 8.81 -4.69 8.69
N GLN A 143 8.97 -5.18 9.91
CA GLN A 143 9.67 -6.42 10.24
C GLN A 143 8.73 -7.59 10.45
N THR A 144 7.46 -7.30 10.74
CA THR A 144 6.43 -8.31 10.99
C THR A 144 5.14 -7.99 10.23
N ILE A 145 4.24 -8.97 10.15
CA ILE A 145 2.94 -8.78 9.50
C ILE A 145 2.06 -7.79 10.29
N GLU A 146 2.27 -7.72 11.60
CA GLU A 146 1.67 -6.76 12.51
C GLU A 146 2.11 -5.33 12.21
N ASP A 147 3.40 -5.12 11.87
CA ASP A 147 3.89 -3.80 11.44
C ASP A 147 3.16 -3.33 10.18
N VAL A 148 3.06 -4.20 9.17
CA VAL A 148 2.37 -3.90 7.90
C VAL A 148 0.94 -3.48 8.18
N ARG A 149 0.25 -4.26 9.02
CA ARG A 149 -1.14 -3.98 9.37
C ARG A 149 -1.29 -2.66 10.11
N LEU A 150 -0.57 -2.49 11.22
CA LEU A 150 -0.69 -1.31 12.07
C LEU A 150 -0.39 -0.04 11.26
N LYS A 151 0.62 -0.10 10.39
CA LYS A 151 0.94 0.99 9.48
C LYS A 151 -0.19 1.25 8.49
N GLY A 152 -0.64 0.21 7.76
CA GLY A 152 -1.73 0.33 6.79
C GLY A 152 -2.98 0.94 7.39
N GLN A 153 -3.41 0.43 8.56
CA GLN A 153 -4.57 0.95 9.29
C GLN A 153 -4.40 2.42 9.67
N PHE A 154 -3.22 2.81 10.16
CA PHE A 154 -2.93 4.20 10.52
C PHE A 154 -3.10 5.17 9.35
N PHE A 155 -2.60 4.84 8.16
CA PHE A 155 -2.75 5.69 6.97
C PHE A 155 -4.15 5.61 6.32
N LEU A 156 -4.91 4.55 6.57
CA LEU A 156 -6.31 4.44 6.16
C LEU A 156 -7.23 5.28 7.05
N ASP A 157 -6.98 5.31 8.36
CA ASP A 157 -7.86 5.96 9.34
C ASP A 157 -7.59 7.45 9.54
N LYS A 158 -6.39 7.95 9.17
CA LYS A 158 -5.97 9.33 9.43
C LYS A 158 -5.89 10.14 8.13
N ALA A 159 -6.81 11.09 7.98
CA ALA A 159 -6.91 11.92 6.77
C ALA A 159 -5.63 12.70 6.43
N GLY A 160 -4.89 13.21 7.41
CA GLY A 160 -3.63 13.93 7.19
C GLY A 160 -2.54 13.04 6.57
N PRO A 161 -2.08 11.99 7.28
CA PRO A 161 -1.16 11.00 6.71
C PRO A 161 -1.63 10.41 5.37
N ASN A 162 -2.93 10.17 5.21
CA ASN A 162 -3.51 9.73 3.95
C ASN A 162 -3.25 10.72 2.81
N ASP A 163 -3.49 12.01 3.06
CA ASP A 163 -3.28 13.08 2.09
C ASP A 163 -1.79 13.18 1.70
N THR A 164 -0.89 13.05 2.67
CA THR A 164 0.57 13.02 2.45
C THR A 164 0.97 11.92 1.46
N LEU A 165 0.42 10.71 1.58
CA LEU A 165 0.71 9.61 0.64
C LEU A 165 0.18 9.89 -0.78
N ARG A 166 -0.94 10.60 -0.89
CA ARG A 166 -1.57 10.88 -2.19
C ARG A 166 -0.86 12.00 -2.93
N ASN A 167 -0.52 13.07 -2.23
CA ASN A 167 -0.21 14.37 -2.82
C ASN A 167 1.24 14.82 -2.64
N CYS A 168 1.99 14.27 -1.68
CA CYS A 168 3.33 14.76 -1.37
C CYS A 168 4.46 13.99 -2.09
N PHE A 169 5.53 14.73 -2.36
CA PHE A 169 6.79 14.27 -2.93
C PHE A 169 7.94 14.67 -2.03
N SER A 170 9.02 13.89 -2.07
CA SER A 170 10.29 14.23 -1.45
C SER A 170 11.41 14.27 -2.48
N SER A 171 12.61 14.60 -2.03
CA SER A 171 13.84 14.47 -2.81
C SER A 171 14.08 13.06 -3.36
N GLU A 172 13.49 12.03 -2.73
CA GLU A 172 13.62 10.62 -3.14
C GLU A 172 12.48 10.15 -4.06
N GLY A 173 11.53 11.04 -4.40
CA GLY A 173 10.37 10.74 -5.24
C GLY A 173 9.04 10.73 -4.47
N PRO A 174 7.99 10.09 -5.03
CA PRO A 174 6.66 10.05 -4.44
C PRO A 174 6.67 9.41 -3.04
N THR A 175 5.97 10.02 -2.08
CA THR A 175 5.92 9.48 -0.71
C THR A 175 5.30 8.09 -0.63
N LEU A 176 4.36 7.78 -1.54
CA LEU A 176 3.81 6.44 -1.67
C LEU A 176 4.87 5.38 -1.97
N ASP A 177 5.85 5.66 -2.84
CA ASP A 177 6.88 4.65 -3.18
C ASP A 177 7.67 4.26 -1.93
N ARG A 178 8.05 5.25 -1.11
CA ARG A 178 8.71 5.03 0.18
C ARG A 178 7.82 4.24 1.16
N PHE A 179 6.53 4.57 1.21
CA PHE A 179 5.57 3.82 2.02
C PHE A 179 5.49 2.34 1.57
N LEU A 180 5.32 2.07 0.27
CA LEU A 180 5.19 0.71 -0.25
C LEU A 180 6.47 -0.10 -0.03
N ARG A 181 7.64 0.51 -0.24
CA ARG A 181 8.95 -0.09 0.08
C ARG A 181 9.05 -0.43 1.57
N SER A 182 8.62 0.46 2.45
CA SER A 182 8.70 0.19 3.89
C SER A 182 7.79 -0.95 4.35
N LEU A 183 6.67 -1.20 3.66
CA LEU A 183 5.87 -2.42 3.86
C LEU A 183 6.63 -3.71 3.50
N LEU A 184 7.55 -3.65 2.52
CA LEU A 184 8.43 -4.77 2.16
C LEU A 184 9.54 -5.01 3.18
N GLY A 185 9.72 -4.09 4.13
CA GLY A 185 10.87 -4.02 5.02
C GLY A 185 12.06 -3.25 4.43
N GLU A 186 11.87 -2.60 3.28
CA GLU A 186 12.85 -1.70 2.69
C GLU A 186 12.69 -0.29 3.28
N GLY A 187 13.70 0.20 4.00
CA GLY A 187 13.63 1.51 4.60
C GLY A 187 14.48 1.64 5.85
N GLY A 188 14.61 2.88 6.32
CA GLY A 188 15.54 3.28 7.36
C GLY A 188 16.39 4.45 6.87
N ALA A 189 16.67 5.41 7.77
CA ALA A 189 17.63 6.47 7.47
C ALA A 189 18.96 5.82 7.05
N LYS A 190 19.43 6.16 5.85
CA LYS A 190 20.85 6.00 5.51
C LYS A 190 21.67 7.04 6.26
#